data_AF-A0A0R3RFG0-F1
#
_entry.id   AF-A0A0R3RFG0-F1
#
_cell.length_a   1.000
_cell.length_b   1.000
_cell.length_c   1.000
_cell.angle_alpha   90.00
_cell.angle_beta   90.00
_cell.angle_gamma   90.00
#
_symmetry.space_group_name_H-M   'P 1'
#
loop_
_entity.id
_entity.type
_entity.pdbx_description
1 polymer ?
#
loop_
_entity_poly.entity_id
_entity_poly.type
_entity_poly.pdbx_seq_one_letter_code
_entity_poly.pdbx_strand_id
1 'polypeptide(L)'
;MLPASLNKYSDAFKKAESAMKLMLDLCTSPSFETREERIEKLTSYCDILKYATTDVMFIKGREFLACRLYRKIGSTIYVAARSFEIDEIPEMKSKVRAEMLLGGERFSPHLLDPQKTLIDYAICMNPKISLPQRLIDTCIANLLHRDSIYARKNAQKLRERNRLREVKKKSNTVEN
;
A
#
# COMPACT_ATOMS: atom_id res chain seq x y z
N MET A 1 -27.46 -19.40 -19.09
CA MET A 1 -28.06 -20.56 -18.41
C MET A 1 -26.94 -21.49 -18.00
N LEU A 2 -26.83 -21.84 -16.71
CA LEU A 2 -25.81 -22.77 -16.22
C LEU A 2 -26.20 -24.23 -16.58
N PRO A 3 -25.23 -25.15 -16.81
CA PRO A 3 -25.50 -26.54 -17.13
C PRO A 3 -26.35 -27.24 -16.05
N ALA A 4 -27.22 -28.19 -16.42
CA ALA A 4 -28.13 -28.88 -15.50
C ALA A 4 -27.42 -29.60 -14.33
N SER A 5 -26.15 -29.98 -14.49
CA SER A 5 -25.31 -30.57 -13.43
C SER A 5 -24.89 -29.57 -12.34
N LEU A 6 -24.98 -28.26 -12.59
CA LEU A 6 -24.69 -27.19 -11.64
C LEU A 6 -25.90 -26.80 -10.77
N ASN A 7 -27.13 -27.21 -11.12
CA ASN A 7 -28.33 -26.84 -10.34
C ASN A 7 -28.26 -27.33 -8.89
N LYS A 8 -27.71 -28.53 -8.65
CA LYS A 8 -27.50 -29.08 -7.29
C LYS A 8 -26.49 -28.28 -6.45
N TYR A 9 -25.63 -27.48 -7.08
CA TYR A 9 -24.63 -26.65 -6.41
C TYR A 9 -24.93 -25.16 -6.53
N SER A 10 -26.10 -24.78 -7.06
CA SER A 10 -26.43 -23.37 -7.31
C SER A 10 -26.39 -22.53 -6.03
N ASP A 11 -26.79 -23.10 -4.90
CA ASP A 11 -26.68 -22.45 -3.59
C ASP A 11 -25.23 -22.27 -3.13
N ALA A 12 -24.35 -23.25 -3.38
CA ALA A 12 -22.93 -23.12 -3.08
C ALA A 12 -22.27 -22.03 -3.93
N PHE A 13 -22.61 -21.97 -5.23
CA PHE A 13 -22.15 -20.91 -6.13
C PHE A 13 -22.66 -19.53 -5.72
N LYS A 14 -23.94 -19.38 -5.37
CA LYS A 14 -24.50 -18.11 -4.87
C LYS A 14 -23.85 -17.67 -3.57
N LYS A 15 -23.58 -18.60 -2.64
CA LYS A 15 -22.86 -18.29 -1.39
C LYS A 15 -21.42 -17.84 -1.67
N ALA A 16 -20.72 -18.49 -2.61
CA ALA A 16 -19.38 -18.09 -3.03
C ALA A 16 -19.39 -16.72 -3.75
N GLU A 17 -20.37 -16.45 -4.61
CA GLU A 17 -20.53 -15.16 -5.29
C GLU A 17 -20.84 -14.03 -4.28
N SER A 18 -21.73 -14.27 -3.32
CA SER A 18 -22.03 -13.30 -2.25
C SER A 18 -20.82 -13.04 -1.36
N ALA A 19 -20.03 -14.08 -1.04
CA ALA A 19 -18.77 -13.90 -0.30
C ALA A 19 -17.75 -13.09 -1.13
N MET A 20 -17.69 -13.31 -2.44
CA MET A 20 -16.84 -12.53 -3.35
C MET A 20 -17.31 -11.08 -3.44
N LYS A 21 -18.61 -10.82 -3.56
CA LYS A 21 -19.19 -9.47 -3.55
C LYS A 21 -18.93 -8.75 -2.23
N LEU A 22 -19.16 -9.41 -1.09
CA LEU A 22 -18.85 -8.85 0.22
C LEU A 22 -17.35 -8.54 0.35
N MET A 23 -16.49 -9.42 -0.17
CA MET A 23 -15.04 -9.18 -0.23
C MET A 23 -14.70 -7.97 -1.11
N LEU A 24 -15.32 -7.84 -2.29
CA LEU A 24 -15.15 -6.69 -3.19
C LEU A 24 -15.70 -5.37 -2.61
N ASP A 25 -16.86 -5.39 -1.95
CA ASP A 25 -17.48 -4.23 -1.30
C ASP A 25 -16.64 -3.76 -0.11
N LEU A 26 -16.16 -4.70 0.69
CA LEU A 26 -15.19 -4.41 1.74
C LEU A 26 -13.83 -3.98 1.15
N CYS A 27 -13.54 -4.38 -0.08
CA CYS A 27 -12.37 -3.92 -0.81
C CYS A 27 -12.45 -2.51 -1.37
N THR A 28 -13.65 -2.00 -1.57
CA THR A 28 -13.90 -0.65 -2.06
C THR A 28 -14.22 0.35 -0.94
N SER A 29 -14.34 -0.14 0.31
CA SER A 29 -14.62 0.69 1.47
C SER A 29 -13.56 1.79 1.69
N PRO A 30 -13.98 3.07 1.87
CA PRO A 30 -13.08 4.20 2.10
C PRO A 30 -12.35 4.18 3.44
N SER A 31 -12.67 3.22 4.33
CA SER A 31 -12.11 3.11 5.69
C SER A 31 -10.71 2.50 5.76
N PHE A 32 -10.04 2.26 4.63
CA PHE A 32 -8.70 1.62 4.58
C PHE A 32 -7.60 2.67 4.42
N GLU A 33 -7.30 3.39 5.50
CA GLU A 33 -6.09 4.23 5.57
C GLU A 33 -4.89 3.37 5.94
N THR A 34 -3.91 3.30 5.04
CA THR A 34 -2.58 2.82 5.40
C THR A 34 -1.92 3.93 6.20
N ARG A 35 -1.66 3.66 7.48
CA ARG A 35 -0.96 4.62 8.35
C ARG A 35 0.52 4.31 8.26
N GLU A 36 1.26 5.18 7.57
CA GLU A 36 2.71 5.21 7.60
C GLU A 36 3.17 6.19 8.67
N GLU A 37 4.00 5.71 9.60
CA GLU A 37 4.60 6.51 10.65
C GLU A 37 6.11 6.31 10.62
N ARG A 38 6.86 7.36 10.27
CA ARG A 38 8.31 7.33 10.36
C ARG A 38 8.71 7.45 11.83
N ILE A 39 9.38 6.42 12.34
CA ILE A 39 9.83 6.34 13.73
C ILE A 39 11.15 7.09 13.88
N GLU A 40 12.11 6.80 13.01
CA GLU A 40 13.44 7.37 13.11
C GLU A 40 14.04 7.58 11.73
N LYS A 41 14.76 8.68 11.56
CA LYS A 41 15.56 8.93 10.36
C LYS A 41 17.02 8.62 10.70
N LEU A 42 17.55 7.54 10.13
CA LEU A 42 18.93 7.10 10.37
C LEU A 42 19.92 7.91 9.52
N THR A 43 19.58 8.13 8.24
CA THR A 43 20.39 8.95 7.32
C THR A 43 19.49 9.74 6.35
N SER A 44 20.07 10.46 5.39
CA SER A 44 19.30 11.05 4.28
C SER A 44 18.64 10.02 3.36
N TYR A 45 19.07 8.76 3.43
CA TYR A 45 18.68 7.68 2.52
C TYR A 45 18.15 6.45 3.24
N CYS A 46 17.94 6.53 4.55
CA CYS A 46 17.54 5.40 5.38
C CYS A 46 16.64 5.87 6.51
N ASP A 47 15.50 5.22 6.69
CA ASP A 47 14.59 5.46 7.81
C ASP A 47 13.99 4.16 8.36
N ILE A 48 13.56 4.23 9.61
CA ILE A 48 12.73 3.21 10.28
C ILE A 48 11.30 3.72 10.26
N LEU A 49 10.38 2.85 9.85
CA LEU A 49 8.97 3.18 9.79
C LEU A 49 8.09 2.03 10.29
N LYS A 50 6.90 2.41 10.72
CA LYS A 50 5.77 1.52 10.93
C LYS A 50 4.76 1.74 9.83
N TYR A 51 4.37 0.64 9.20
CA TYR A 51 3.26 0.60 8.25
C TYR A 51 2.13 -0.22 8.86
N ALA A 52 0.95 0.37 9.02
CA ALA A 52 -0.22 -0.32 9.55
C ALA A 52 -1.36 -0.35 8.53
N THR A 53 -1.93 -1.54 8.34
CA THR A 53 -3.12 -1.76 7.53
C THR A 53 -4.37 -1.78 8.42
N THR A 54 -5.52 -1.36 7.90
CA THR A 54 -6.76 -1.42 8.67
C THR A 54 -7.30 -2.86 8.73
N ASP A 55 -8.30 -3.07 9.57
CA ASP A 55 -8.94 -4.38 9.71
C ASP A 55 -9.83 -4.65 8.48
N VAL A 56 -9.96 -5.93 8.12
CA VAL A 56 -10.76 -6.40 6.98
C VAL A 56 -11.75 -7.43 7.50
N MET A 57 -13.03 -7.07 7.64
CA MET A 57 -14.06 -7.93 8.25
C MET A 57 -13.61 -8.40 9.65
N PHE A 58 -13.49 -9.71 9.84
CA PHE A 58 -13.03 -10.37 11.07
C PHE A 58 -11.50 -10.57 11.10
N ILE A 59 -10.77 -10.12 10.07
CA ILE A 59 -9.33 -10.25 9.97
C ILE A 59 -8.69 -8.95 10.51
N LYS A 60 -7.98 -9.06 11.64
CA LYS A 60 -7.17 -7.94 12.19
C LYS A 60 -6.15 -7.44 11.17
N GLY A 61 -5.94 -6.13 11.12
CA GLY A 61 -4.92 -5.50 10.29
C GLY A 61 -3.50 -5.89 10.70
N ARG A 62 -2.56 -5.64 9.79
CA ARG A 62 -1.13 -5.95 9.98
C ARG A 62 -0.36 -4.68 10.27
N GLU A 63 0.60 -4.81 11.17
CA GLU A 63 1.67 -3.83 11.35
C GLU A 63 2.95 -4.43 10.76
N PHE A 64 3.74 -3.61 10.07
CA PHE A 64 5.08 -3.94 9.63
C PHE A 64 6.01 -2.89 10.23
N LEU A 65 6.97 -3.33 11.04
CA LEU A 65 8.13 -2.53 11.39
C LEU A 65 9.19 -2.82 10.32
N ALA A 66 9.70 -1.78 9.69
CA ALA A 66 10.64 -1.92 8.58
C ALA A 66 11.71 -0.84 8.58
N CYS A 67 12.91 -1.24 8.15
CA CYS A 67 13.94 -0.31 7.72
C CYS A 67 13.79 -0.15 6.21
N ARG A 68 13.77 1.09 5.74
CA ARG A 68 13.63 1.45 4.33
C ARG A 68 14.81 2.30 3.88
N LEU A 69 15.36 1.93 2.73
CA LEU A 69 16.46 2.60 2.06
C LEU A 69 16.00 3.21 0.74
N TYR A 70 16.63 4.31 0.38
CA TYR A 70 16.40 5.05 -0.84
C TYR A 70 17.70 5.22 -1.60
N ARG A 71 17.68 5.00 -2.92
CA ARG A 71 18.84 5.28 -3.76
C ARG A 71 18.42 5.84 -5.10
N LYS A 72 19.03 6.94 -5.51
CA LYS A 72 18.89 7.47 -6.86
C LYS A 72 20.05 6.99 -7.73
N ILE A 73 19.76 6.43 -8.89
CA ILE A 73 20.73 6.01 -9.90
C ILE A 73 20.27 6.60 -11.23
N GLY A 74 21.03 7.55 -11.77
CA GLY A 74 20.59 8.33 -12.94
C GLY A 74 19.29 9.09 -12.66
N SER A 75 18.27 8.86 -13.49
CA SER A 75 16.92 9.43 -13.33
C SER A 75 15.96 8.54 -12.55
N THR A 76 16.39 7.34 -12.13
CA THR A 76 15.56 6.35 -11.44
C THR A 76 15.80 6.40 -9.93
N ILE A 77 14.72 6.30 -9.15
CA ILE A 77 14.77 6.16 -7.70
C ILE A 77 14.37 4.73 -7.34
N TYR A 78 15.16 4.09 -6.50
CA TYR A 78 14.92 2.77 -5.94
C TYR A 78 14.62 2.90 -4.46
N VAL A 79 13.62 2.18 -4.01
CA VAL A 79 13.27 2.01 -2.60
C VAL A 79 13.34 0.53 -2.28
N ALA A 80 13.98 0.20 -1.17
CA ALA A 80 14.00 -1.16 -0.64
C ALA A 80 13.66 -1.10 0.84
N ALA A 81 12.80 -2.01 1.30
CA ALA A 81 12.39 -2.11 2.69
C ALA A 81 12.36 -3.57 3.12
N ARG A 82 12.72 -3.80 4.38
CA ARG A 82 12.65 -5.13 5.01
C ARG A 82 12.30 -4.98 6.48
N SER A 83 11.53 -5.94 6.99
CA SER A 83 11.25 -6.03 8.41
C SER A 83 12.48 -6.44 9.22
N PHE A 84 12.50 -5.95 10.45
CA PHE A 84 13.48 -6.30 11.47
C PHE A 84 12.78 -6.36 12.83
N GLU A 85 13.47 -6.93 13.81
CA GLU A 85 12.99 -7.08 15.18
C GLU A 85 13.87 -6.26 16.12
N ILE A 86 13.24 -5.63 17.11
CA ILE A 86 13.87 -4.82 18.14
C ILE A 86 12.91 -4.74 19.34
N ASP A 87 13.43 -4.83 20.56
CA ASP A 87 12.61 -4.93 21.78
C ASP A 87 11.99 -3.58 22.16
N GLU A 88 12.67 -2.49 21.83
CA GLU A 88 12.29 -1.10 22.12
C GLU A 88 11.02 -0.67 21.37
N ILE A 89 10.67 -1.37 20.29
CA ILE A 89 9.52 -1.04 19.43
C ILE A 89 8.50 -2.18 19.44
N PRO A 90 7.64 -2.25 20.46
CA PRO A 90 6.68 -3.33 20.61
C PRO A 90 5.61 -3.30 19.51
N GLU A 91 4.95 -4.45 19.36
CA GLU A 91 3.80 -4.63 18.47
C GLU A 91 2.61 -3.78 18.90
N MET A 92 1.86 -3.27 17.93
CA MET A 92 0.59 -2.59 18.19
C MET A 92 -0.45 -3.59 18.73
N LYS A 93 -0.99 -3.36 19.93
CA LYS A 93 -2.01 -4.23 20.56
C LYS A 93 -3.23 -4.53 19.68
N SER A 94 -3.59 -3.61 18.78
CA SER A 94 -4.74 -3.75 17.88
C SER A 94 -4.43 -4.48 16.57
N LYS A 95 -3.16 -4.80 16.30
CA LYS A 95 -2.69 -5.36 15.02
C LYS A 95 -1.86 -6.62 15.24
N VAL A 96 -1.60 -7.35 14.17
CA VAL A 96 -0.65 -8.46 14.14
C VAL A 96 0.63 -7.98 13.47
N ARG A 97 1.80 -8.13 14.10
CA ARG A 97 3.09 -7.80 13.48
C ARG A 97 3.44 -8.81 12.39
N ALA A 98 3.26 -8.41 11.16
CA ALA A 98 3.66 -9.15 9.98
C ALA A 98 5.12 -8.88 9.62
N GLU A 99 5.65 -9.71 8.73
CA GLU A 99 7.03 -9.64 8.27
C GLU A 99 7.07 -9.30 6.78
N MET A 100 7.76 -8.23 6.43
CA MET A 100 8.10 -7.88 5.05
C MET A 100 9.49 -8.40 4.73
N LEU A 101 9.57 -9.46 3.94
CA LEU A 101 10.84 -10.06 3.50
C LEU A 101 11.52 -9.21 2.43
N LEU A 102 10.70 -8.57 1.58
CA LEU A 102 11.10 -7.60 0.58
C LEU A 102 9.93 -6.66 0.29
N GLY A 103 10.14 -5.36 0.45
CA GLY A 103 9.35 -4.31 -0.20
C GLY A 103 10.27 -3.55 -1.12
N GLY A 104 9.98 -3.53 -2.42
CA GLY A 104 10.80 -2.90 -3.43
C GLY A 104 9.95 -2.00 -4.30
N GLU A 105 10.42 -0.79 -4.55
CA GLU A 105 9.79 0.13 -5.48
C GLU A 105 10.82 0.73 -6.42
N ARG A 106 10.45 0.89 -7.69
CA ARG A 106 11.24 1.59 -8.69
C ARG A 106 10.41 2.70 -9.29
N PHE A 107 10.89 3.92 -9.15
CA PHE A 107 10.30 5.12 -9.73
C PHE A 107 11.15 5.57 -10.90
N SER A 108 10.61 5.53 -12.12
CA SER A 108 11.30 5.98 -13.33
C SER A 108 10.43 6.93 -14.14
N PRO A 109 11.02 7.90 -14.86
CA PRO A 109 10.26 8.73 -15.80
C PRO A 109 9.56 7.88 -16.85
N HIS A 110 8.34 8.26 -17.24
CA HIS A 110 7.67 7.62 -18.37
C HIS A 110 8.33 8.07 -19.68
N LEU A 111 8.71 7.11 -20.54
CA LEU A 111 9.53 7.36 -21.73
C LEU A 111 8.93 8.40 -22.70
N LEU A 112 7.59 8.40 -22.84
CA LEU A 112 6.88 9.26 -23.78
C LEU A 112 6.20 10.47 -23.11
N ASP A 113 6.18 10.53 -21.78
CA ASP A 113 5.42 11.57 -21.07
C ASP A 113 6.19 12.02 -19.83
N PRO A 114 6.95 13.12 -19.90
CA PRO A 114 7.76 13.60 -18.78
C PRO A 114 6.92 14.08 -17.58
N GLN A 115 5.59 14.19 -17.72
CA GLN A 115 4.67 14.50 -16.62
C GLN A 115 4.19 13.25 -15.88
N LYS A 116 4.62 12.05 -16.29
CA LYS A 116 4.26 10.78 -15.68
C LYS A 116 5.49 10.05 -15.14
N THR A 117 5.26 9.34 -14.04
CA THR A 117 6.23 8.43 -13.43
C THR A 117 5.69 7.01 -13.54
N LEU A 118 6.50 6.10 -14.06
CA LEU A 118 6.27 4.66 -13.95
C LEU A 118 6.73 4.22 -12.55
N ILE A 119 5.88 3.46 -11.86
CA ILE A 119 6.20 2.90 -10.55
C ILE A 119 6.04 1.38 -10.65
N ASP A 120 7.14 0.65 -10.46
CA ASP A 120 7.13 -0.80 -10.34
C ASP A 120 7.20 -1.18 -8.85
N TYR A 121 6.37 -2.14 -8.45
CA TYR A 121 6.34 -2.68 -7.09
C TYR A 121 6.80 -4.13 -7.10
N ALA A 122 7.61 -4.51 -6.12
CA ALA A 122 7.99 -5.89 -5.83
C ALA A 122 7.76 -6.13 -4.34
N ILE A 123 6.93 -7.11 -3.98
CA ILE A 123 6.65 -7.40 -2.58
C ILE A 123 6.72 -8.88 -2.28
N CYS A 124 7.33 -9.20 -1.15
CA CYS A 124 7.34 -10.51 -0.54
C CYS A 124 7.14 -10.31 0.96
N MET A 125 6.07 -10.90 1.50
CA MET A 125 5.72 -10.73 2.90
C MET A 125 5.09 -11.99 3.47
N ASN A 126 5.27 -12.19 4.77
CA ASN A 126 4.51 -13.11 5.58
C ASN A 126 3.52 -12.31 6.43
N PRO A 127 2.23 -12.26 6.04
CA PRO A 127 1.22 -11.51 6.79
C PRO A 127 0.80 -12.20 8.10
N LYS A 128 1.35 -13.39 8.43
CA LYS A 128 1.01 -14.20 9.61
C LYS A 128 -0.52 -14.40 9.73
N ILE A 129 -1.12 -14.90 8.65
CA ILE A 129 -2.55 -15.24 8.61
C ILE A 129 -2.69 -16.74 8.41
N SER A 130 -3.57 -17.37 9.20
CA SER A 130 -3.96 -18.76 9.00
C SER A 130 -5.11 -18.85 7.99
N LEU A 131 -4.80 -18.64 6.71
CA LEU A 131 -5.74 -18.80 5.59
C LEU A 131 -5.10 -19.64 4.47
N PRO A 132 -5.90 -20.24 3.56
CA PRO A 132 -5.39 -20.82 2.34
C PRO A 132 -4.53 -19.83 1.54
N GLN A 133 -3.40 -20.28 1.00
CA GLN A 133 -2.41 -19.42 0.32
C GLN A 133 -3.03 -18.51 -0.76
N ARG A 134 -3.97 -19.03 -1.56
CA ARG A 134 -4.66 -18.24 -2.60
C ARG A 134 -5.37 -17.00 -2.04
N LEU A 135 -5.95 -17.09 -0.84
CA LEU A 135 -6.59 -15.95 -0.19
C LEU A 135 -5.55 -14.97 0.36
N ILE A 136 -4.43 -15.48 0.88
CA ILE A 136 -3.30 -14.66 1.31
C ILE A 136 -2.75 -13.86 0.12
N ASP A 137 -2.48 -14.52 -1.01
CA ASP A 137 -1.98 -13.86 -2.23
C ASP A 137 -2.94 -12.78 -2.72
N THR A 138 -4.25 -13.06 -2.67
CA THR A 138 -5.29 -12.08 -3.02
C THR A 138 -5.27 -10.88 -2.07
N CYS A 139 -5.10 -11.09 -0.76
CA CYS A 139 -4.97 -10.00 0.20
C CYS A 139 -3.72 -9.14 -0.07
N ILE A 140 -2.58 -9.75 -0.40
CA ILE A 140 -1.34 -9.04 -0.72
C ILE A 140 -1.49 -8.22 -2.01
N ALA A 141 -2.06 -8.81 -3.07
CA ALA A 141 -2.31 -8.10 -4.33
C ALA A 141 -3.24 -6.89 -4.13
N ASN A 142 -4.28 -7.06 -3.31
CA ASN A 142 -5.21 -5.98 -2.99
C ASN A 142 -4.57 -4.88 -2.15
N LEU A 143 -3.70 -5.24 -1.20
CA LEU A 143 -2.93 -4.27 -0.42
C LEU A 143 -2.09 -3.39 -1.34
N LEU A 144 -1.31 -4.00 -2.24
CA LEU A 144 -0.50 -3.27 -3.23
C LEU A 144 -1.34 -2.37 -4.13
N HIS A 145 -2.45 -2.89 -4.65
CA HIS A 145 -3.32 -2.10 -5.53
C HIS A 145 -3.84 -0.84 -4.83
N ARG A 146 -4.29 -0.97 -3.58
CA ARG A 146 -4.78 0.19 -2.81
C ARG A 146 -3.67 1.17 -2.47
N ASP A 147 -2.50 0.67 -2.08
CA ASP A 147 -1.34 1.50 -1.81
C ASP A 147 -0.98 2.36 -3.03
N SER A 148 -1.00 1.77 -4.22
CA SER A 148 -0.78 2.50 -5.49
C SER A 148 -1.83 3.59 -5.75
N ILE A 149 -3.12 3.34 -5.43
CA ILE A 149 -4.19 4.33 -5.56
C ILE A 149 -3.98 5.47 -4.57
N TYR A 150 -3.62 5.14 -3.33
CA TYR A 150 -3.36 6.10 -2.27
C TYR A 150 -2.16 7.00 -2.62
N ALA A 151 -1.04 6.40 -3.02
CA ALA A 151 0.15 7.11 -3.50
C ALA A 151 -0.18 8.07 -4.65
N ARG A 152 -0.96 7.60 -5.64
CA ARG A 152 -1.42 8.44 -6.77
C ARG A 152 -2.24 9.64 -6.29
N LYS A 153 -3.22 9.44 -5.40
CA LYS A 153 -4.05 10.53 -4.86
C LYS A 153 -3.20 11.54 -4.08
N ASN A 154 -2.25 11.06 -3.28
CA ASN A 154 -1.37 11.94 -2.50
C ASN A 154 -0.40 12.73 -3.38
N ALA A 155 0.15 12.13 -4.42
CA ALA A 155 0.97 12.81 -5.41
C ALA A 155 0.19 13.94 -6.11
N GLN A 156 -1.07 13.68 -6.50
CA GLN A 156 -1.96 14.70 -7.07
C GLN A 156 -2.23 15.85 -6.09
N LYS A 157 -2.58 15.53 -4.83
CA LYS A 157 -2.80 16.55 -3.78
C LYS A 157 -1.53 17.37 -3.50
N LEU A 158 -0.35 16.75 -3.53
CA LEU A 158 0.92 17.45 -3.35
C LEU A 158 1.23 18.38 -4.53
N ARG A 159 1.00 17.92 -5.76
CA ARG A 159 1.14 18.73 -6.98
C ARG A 159 0.26 19.98 -6.92
N GLU A 160 -1.00 19.83 -6.52
CA GLU A 160 -1.92 20.96 -6.42
C GLU A 160 -1.51 21.94 -5.32
N ARG A 161 -1.13 21.45 -4.14
CA ARG A 161 -0.61 22.30 -3.05
C ARG A 161 0.64 23.07 -3.48
N ASN A 162 1.56 22.44 -4.20
CA ASN A 162 2.75 23.11 -4.71
C ASN A 162 2.41 24.18 -5.74
N ARG A 163 1.48 23.90 -6.66
CA ARG A 163 0.97 24.89 -7.63
C ARG A 163 0.38 26.11 -6.94
N LEU A 164 -0.47 25.91 -5.93
CA LEU A 164 -1.08 27.01 -5.16
C LEU A 164 -0.04 27.84 -4.41
N ARG A 165 1.02 27.21 -3.87
CA ARG A 165 2.13 27.91 -3.21
C ARG A 165 2.93 28.78 -4.17
N GLU A 166 3.19 28.28 -5.39
CA GLU A 166 3.89 29.04 -6.43
C GLU A 166 3.07 30.25 -6.91
N VAL A 167 1.75 30.10 -7.05
CA VAL A 167 0.85 31.22 -7.39
C VAL A 167 0.89 32.29 -6.30
N LYS A 168 0.77 31.91 -5.01
CA LYS A 168 0.86 32.84 -3.88
C LYS A 168 2.20 33.59 -3.82
N LYS A 169 3.31 32.89 -4.06
CA LYS A 169 4.63 33.54 -4.10
C LYS A 169 4.69 34.59 -5.21
N LYS A 170 4.19 34.29 -6.41
CA LYS A 170 4.17 35.24 -7.53
C LYS A 170 3.31 36.46 -7.23
N SER A 171 2.12 36.29 -6.65
CA SER A 171 1.26 37.41 -6.25
C SER A 171 1.95 38.35 -5.25
N ASN A 172 2.60 37.80 -4.22
CA ASN A 172 3.31 38.59 -3.22
C ASN A 172 4.59 39.28 -3.74
N THR A 173 5.09 38.88 -4.92
CA THR A 173 6.27 39.52 -5.56
C THR A 173 5.86 40.64 -6.52
N VAL A 174 4.58 40.71 -6.90
CA VAL A 174 4.02 41.75 -7.79
C VAL A 174 3.46 42.93 -6.99
N GLU A 175 3.18 42.73 -5.70
CA GLU A 175 2.67 43.77 -4.79
C GLU A 175 3.77 44.54 -4.00
N ASN A 176 5.06 44.30 -4.30
CA ASN A 176 6.20 45.04 -3.72
C ASN A 176 7.00 45.78 -4.79
#